data_AF-A0A822VLK4-F1
#
_entry.id   AF-A0A822VLK4-F1
#
_cell.length_a   1.000
_cell.length_b   1.000
_cell.length_c   1.000
_cell.angle_alpha   90.00
_cell.angle_beta   90.00
_cell.angle_gamma   90.00
#
_symmetry.space_group_name_H-M   'P 1'
#
loop_
_entity.id
_entity.type
_entity.pdbx_description
1 polymer ?
#
loop_
_entity_poly.entity_id
_entity_poly.type
_entity_poly.pdbx_seq_one_letter_code
_entity_poly.pdbx_strand_id
1 'polypeptide(L)' 'MDGVDRLFAMQSWSVANDCIIRMSEKVRLMKLPDNEFRQELDRMTKYCQDNKYKGVTNGI' A
#
# COMPACT_ATOMS: atom_id res chain seq x y z
N MET A 1 12.31 8.65 -8.41
CA MET A 1 11.40 9.44 -7.55
C MET A 1 12.20 9.82 -6.32
N ASP A 2 12.08 11.06 -5.85
CA ASP A 2 12.73 11.44 -4.60
C ASP A 2 11.99 10.84 -3.38
N GLY A 3 12.58 11.02 -2.19
CA GLY A 3 12.03 10.47 -0.96
C GLY A 3 10.69 11.08 -0.55
N VAL A 4 10.46 12.36 -0.85
CA VAL A 4 9.22 13.07 -0.48
C VAL A 4 8.07 12.61 -1.39
N ASP A 5 8.33 12.51 -2.69
CA ASP A 5 7.38 11.96 -3.68
C ASP A 5 6.92 10.55 -3.30
N ARG A 6 7.84 9.72 -2.79
CA ARG A 6 7.52 8.37 -2.33
C ARG A 6 6.61 8.37 -1.10
N LEU A 7 6.85 9.28 -0.15
CA LEU A 7 5.97 9.45 1.02
C LEU A 7 4.56 9.87 0.59
N PHE A 8 4.46 10.81 -0.35
CA PHE A 8 3.16 11.20 -0.91
C PHE A 8 2.48 10.06 -1.67
N ALA A 9 3.21 9.31 -2.49
CA ALA A 9 2.66 8.16 -3.20
C ALA A 9 2.11 7.09 -2.24
N MET A 10 2.85 6.77 -1.16
CA MET A 10 2.37 5.86 -0.12
C MET A 10 1.13 6.40 0.61
N GLN A 11 1.09 7.71 0.90
CA GLN A 11 -0.07 8.34 1.54
C GLN A 11 -1.31 8.33 0.64
N SER A 12 -1.15 8.71 -0.63
CA SER A 12 -2.22 8.66 -1.64
C SER A 12 -2.70 7.23 -1.86
N TRP A 13 -1.79 6.26 -1.93
CA TRP A 13 -2.15 4.84 -2.02
C TRP A 13 -2.97 4.39 -0.81
N SER A 14 -2.57 4.78 0.41
CA SER A 14 -3.30 4.45 1.63
C SER A 14 -4.73 4.99 1.64
N VAL A 15 -4.92 6.23 1.17
CA VAL A 15 -6.25 6.86 1.07
C VAL A 15 -7.09 6.19 -0.01
N ALA A 16 -6.53 5.98 -1.20
CA ALA A 16 -7.25 5.40 -2.34
C ALA A 16 -7.72 3.96 -2.07
N ASN A 17 -6.93 3.20 -1.31
CA ASN A 17 -7.25 1.81 -0.96
C ASN A 17 -7.89 1.66 0.42
N ASP A 18 -8.10 2.77 1.16
CA ASP A 18 -8.52 2.79 2.56
C ASP A 18 -7.81 1.68 3.38
N CYS A 19 -6.48 1.79 3.37
CA CYS A 19 -5.54 0.77 3.85
C CYS A 19 -4.35 1.42 4.54
N ILE A 20 -3.96 0.93 5.73
CA ILE A 20 -2.88 1.54 6.51
C ILE A 20 -1.55 0.85 6.20
N ILE A 21 -0.58 1.59 5.66
CA ILE A 21 0.82 1.13 5.59
C ILE A 21 1.49 1.41 6.94
N ARG A 22 1.96 0.35 7.60
CA ARG A 22 2.71 0.45 8.87
C ARG A 22 4.04 1.18 8.67
N MET A 23 4.56 1.84 9.71
CA MET A 23 5.81 2.61 9.61
C MET A 23 7.01 1.77 9.17
N SER A 24 7.14 0.53 9.70
CA SER A 24 8.19 -0.40 9.28
C SER A 24 8.15 -0.69 7.77
N GLU A 25 6.95 -0.75 7.21
CA GLU A 25 6.74 -1.03 5.80
C GLU A 25 7.00 0.21 4.94
N LYS A 26 6.65 1.40 5.42
CA LYS A 26 7.07 2.66 4.78
C LYS A 26 8.59 2.74 4.68
N VAL A 27 9.32 2.41 5.75
CA VAL A 27 10.79 2.40 5.76
C VAL A 27 11.34 1.37 4.77
N ARG A 28 10.73 0.19 4.66
CA ARG A 28 11.11 -0.84 3.68
C ARG A 28 10.91 -0.34 2.25
N LEU A 29 9.74 0.21 1.94
CA LEU A 29 9.37 0.74 0.63
C LEU A 29 10.27 1.90 0.20
N MET A 30 10.69 2.75 1.15
CA MET A 30 11.60 3.87 0.89
C MET A 30 13.00 3.44 0.42
N LYS A 31 13.41 2.19 0.71
CA LYS A 31 14.71 1.65 0.30
C LYS A 31 14.67 0.94 -1.06
N LEU A 32 13.49 0.68 -1.61
CA LEU A 32 13.36 -0.03 -2.87
C LEU A 32 13.74 0.85 -4.06
N PRO A 33 14.32 0.28 -5.13
CA PRO A 33 14.39 0.93 -6.43
C PRO A 33 13.01 1.41 -6.93
N ASP A 34 12.98 2.42 -7.80
CA ASP A 34 11.72 3.06 -8.26
C ASP A 34 10.73 2.06 -8.90
N ASN A 35 11.24 1.11 -9.69
CA ASN A 35 10.43 0.09 -10.34
C ASN A 35 9.83 -0.88 -9.32
N GLU A 36 10.64 -1.36 -8.37
CA GLU A 36 10.23 -2.27 -7.31
C GLU A 36 9.25 -1.62 -6.35
N PHE A 37 9.44 -0.34 -6.02
CA PHE A 37 8.51 0.44 -5.21
C PHE A 37 7.09 0.45 -5.82
N ARG A 38 6.99 0.73 -7.12
CA ARG A 38 5.69 0.76 -7.83
C ARG A 38 5.04 -0.62 -7.88
N GLN A 39 5.82 -1.63 -8.24
CA GLN A 39 5.33 -3.01 -8.30
C GLN A 39 4.84 -3.50 -6.93
N GLU A 40 5.52 -3.11 -5.86
CA GLU A 40 5.14 -3.52 -4.51
C GLU A 40 3.85 -2.81 -4.05
N LEU A 41 3.64 -1.53 -4.37
CA LEU A 41 2.36 -0.87 -4.12
C LEU A 41 1.22 -1.54 -4.89
N ASP A 42 1.42 -1.91 -6.15
CA ASP A 42 0.42 -2.65 -6.94
C ASP A 42 0.13 -4.04 -6.35
N ARG A 43 1.16 -4.72 -5.83
CA ARG A 43 1.00 -6.00 -5.13
C ARG A 43 0.19 -5.83 -3.85
N MET A 44 0.50 -4.80 -3.06
CA MET A 44 -0.22 -4.47 -1.83
C MET A 44 -1.69 -4.12 -2.09
N THR A 45 -1.99 -3.48 -3.23
CA THR A 45 -3.38 -3.18 -3.64
C THR A 45 -4.22 -4.45 -3.70
N LYS A 46 -3.70 -5.51 -4.32
CA LYS A 46 -4.39 -6.82 -4.41
C LYS A 46 -4.64 -7.41 -3.03
N TYR A 47 -3.63 -7.41 -2.15
CA TYR A 47 -3.80 -7.89 -0.79
C TYR A 47 -4.83 -7.08 0.02
N CYS A 48 -4.88 -5.77 -0.16
CA CYS A 48 -5.83 -4.96 0.58
C CYS A 48 -7.27 -5.19 0.08
N GLN A 49 -7.47 -5.31 -1.24
CA GLN A 49 -8.76 -5.66 -1.83
C GLN A 49 -9.24 -7.04 -1.36
N ASP A 50 -8.38 -8.07 -1.43
CA ASP A 50 -8.73 -9.44 -1.02
C ASP A 50 -9.12 -9.53 0.46
N ASN A 51 -8.43 -8.80 1.34
CA ASN A 51 -8.76 -8.77 2.77
C ASN A 51 -10.02 -7.96 3.08
N LYS A 52 -10.38 -6.96 2.27
CA LYS A 52 -11.67 -6.28 2.36
C LYS A 52 -12.83 -7.18 1.98
N TYR A 53 -12.69 -7.98 0.91
CA TYR A 53 -13.73 -8.93 0.49
C TYR A 53 -13.94 -10.07 1.51
N LYS A 54 -12.91 -10.46 2.27
CA LYS A 54 -13.05 -11.43 3.37
C LYS A 54 -13.85 -10.93 4.57
N GLY A 55 -14.16 -9.63 4.64
CA GLY A 55 -14.95 -9.01 5.72
C GLY A 55 -16.46 -8.92 5.46
N VAL A 56 -16.96 -9.36 4.29
CA VAL A 56 -18.38 -9.16 3.88
C VAL A 56 -19.13 -10.50 3.66
N THR A 57 -18.72 -11.59 4.31
CA THR A 57 -19.47 -12.86 4.27
C THR A 57 -19.62 -13.52 5.65
N ASN A 58 -19.95 -12.74 6.69
CA ASN A 58 -20.58 -13.27 7.90
C ASN A 58 -21.41 -12.17 8.56
N GLY A 59 -22.72 -12.18 8.31
CA GLY A 59 -23.66 -11.38 9.09
C GLY A 59 -24.83 -10.77 8.31
N ILE A 60 -25.66 -11.60 7.68
CA ILE A 60 -27.14 -11.52 7.76
C ILE A 60 -27.66 -12.96 7.84
#